data_AF-A0A9E9C581-F1
#
_entry.id   AF-A0A9E9C581-F1
#
_cell.length_a   1.000
_cell.length_b   1.000
_cell.length_c   1.000
_cell.angle_alpha   90.00
_cell.angle_beta   90.00
_cell.angle_gamma   90.00
#
_symmetry.space_group_name_H-M   'P 1'
#
loop_
_entity.id
_entity.type
_entity.pdbx_description
1 polymer ?
#
loop_
_entity_poly.entity_id
_entity_poly.type
_entity_poly.pdbx_seq_one_letter_code
_entity_poly.pdbx_strand_id
1 'polypeptide(L)'
;MTDLKVHSKRNCFFLDPEMMRRIQQETAVTARLDPGTNIIKIRSGAFNYRHGSGITGEPIVLLWIYGGKVMNKKTNVEVGATWSTLNGYDDALTLEVSEPATLCAFFFDTYLEDNDGEVLLSVVRI
;
A
#
# COMPACT_ATOMS: atom_id res chain seq x y z
N MET A 1 14.43 -23.82 12.77
CA MET A 1 13.68 -22.56 12.96
C MET A 1 14.69 -21.48 13.28
N THR A 2 14.69 -20.37 12.55
CA THR A 2 15.62 -19.26 12.76
C THR A 2 14.80 -18.00 12.97
N ASP A 3 14.93 -17.37 14.13
CA ASP A 3 14.18 -16.18 14.47
C ASP A 3 15.00 -14.92 14.19
N LEU A 4 14.39 -13.94 13.52
CA LEU A 4 14.97 -12.62 13.30
C LEU A 4 14.26 -11.60 14.20
N LYS A 5 15.03 -10.74 14.86
CA LYS A 5 14.49 -9.62 15.65
C LYS A 5 14.62 -8.33 14.84
N VAL A 6 13.48 -7.70 14.54
CA VAL A 6 13.43 -6.42 13.83
C VAL A 6 13.17 -5.31 14.83
N HIS A 7 14.11 -4.37 14.95
CA HIS A 7 14.06 -3.28 15.91
C HIS A 7 13.60 -1.97 15.24
N SER A 8 12.50 -1.39 15.73
CA SER A 8 11.84 -0.22 15.12
C SER A 8 12.72 1.02 14.91
N LYS A 9 13.83 1.17 15.65
CA LYS A 9 14.81 2.26 15.43
C LYS A 9 16.04 1.89 14.63
N ARG A 10 16.44 0.61 14.62
CA ARG A 10 17.72 0.17 14.02
C ARG A 10 17.52 -0.46 12.65
N ASN A 11 16.32 -0.99 12.40
CA ASN A 11 15.92 -1.67 11.18
C ASN A 11 14.71 -0.95 10.57
N CYS A 12 14.79 0.38 10.46
CA CYS A 12 13.72 1.21 9.92
C CYS A 12 14.31 2.16 8.89
N PHE A 13 13.76 2.13 7.68
CA PHE A 13 14.03 3.16 6.68
C PHE A 13 13.19 4.39 7.03
N PHE A 14 13.87 5.49 7.36
CA PHE A 14 13.20 6.71 7.79
C PHE A 14 12.70 7.49 6.57
N LEU A 15 11.39 7.66 6.47
CA LEU A 15 10.75 8.57 5.52
C LEU A 15 10.58 9.93 6.20
N ASP A 16 11.37 10.90 5.78
CA ASP A 16 11.31 12.26 6.32
C ASP A 16 10.02 12.99 5.88
N PRO A 17 9.68 14.14 6.50
CA PRO A 17 8.47 14.88 6.16
C PRO A 17 8.39 15.32 4.70
N GLU A 18 9.51 15.60 4.04
CA GLU A 18 9.52 16.00 2.64
C GLU A 18 9.16 14.82 1.73
N MET A 19 9.74 13.65 2.00
CA MET A 19 9.44 12.42 1.30
C MET A 19 7.98 11.99 1.51
N MET A 20 7.47 12.12 2.74
CA MET A 20 6.05 11.88 3.03
C MET A 20 5.15 12.85 2.25
N ARG A 21 5.48 14.15 2.21
CA ARG A 21 4.72 15.14 1.43
C ARG A 21 4.70 14.79 -0.06
N ARG A 22 5.84 14.39 -0.63
CA ARG A 22 5.94 13.96 -2.04
C ARG A 22 5.06 12.76 -2.33
N ILE A 23 5.04 11.75 -1.44
CA ILE A 23 4.11 10.62 -1.58
C ILE A 23 2.67 11.11 -1.65
N GLN A 24 2.24 12.01 -0.76
CA GLN A 24 0.86 12.50 -0.70
C GLN A 24 0.44 13.35 -1.90
N GLN A 25 1.35 14.20 -2.39
CA GLN A 25 1.00 15.28 -3.32
C GLN A 25 1.41 15.01 -4.76
N GLU A 26 2.40 14.15 -4.97
CA GLU A 26 3.09 14.02 -6.27
C GLU A 26 3.13 12.58 -6.79
N THR A 27 3.23 11.58 -5.90
CA THR A 27 3.47 10.18 -6.33
C THR A 27 2.24 9.28 -6.22
N ALA A 28 1.53 9.27 -5.10
CA ALA A 28 0.47 8.30 -4.87
C ALA A 28 -0.82 8.66 -5.60
N VAL A 29 -1.51 7.65 -6.12
CA VAL A 29 -2.94 7.78 -6.41
C VAL A 29 -3.72 7.64 -5.10
N THR A 30 -4.79 8.42 -4.95
CA THR A 30 -5.52 8.49 -3.68
C THR A 30 -7.00 8.17 -3.81
N ALA A 31 -7.56 7.64 -2.74
CA ALA A 31 -9.00 7.42 -2.58
C ALA A 31 -9.43 7.75 -1.15
N ARG A 32 -10.65 8.27 -1.00
CA ARG A 32 -11.27 8.42 0.32
C ARG A 32 -11.89 7.09 0.75
N LEU A 33 -11.66 6.72 2.01
CA LEU A 33 -12.33 5.62 2.67
C LEU A 33 -13.39 6.17 3.61
N ASP A 34 -14.63 5.81 3.39
CA ASP A 34 -15.75 6.21 4.25
C ASP A 34 -16.06 5.13 5.30
N PRO A 35 -16.70 5.49 6.43
CA PRO A 35 -17.00 4.56 7.51
C PRO A 35 -17.76 3.30 7.07
N GLY A 36 -17.35 2.13 7.56
CA GLY A 36 -17.86 0.82 7.16
C GLY A 36 -16.74 -0.11 6.73
N THR A 37 -17.11 -1.29 6.22
CA THR A 37 -16.14 -2.29 5.81
C THR A 37 -15.66 -1.98 4.39
N ASN A 38 -14.38 -1.69 4.25
CA ASN A 38 -13.74 -1.38 2.98
C ASN A 38 -12.81 -2.52 2.57
N ILE A 39 -12.93 -3.01 1.35
CA ILE A 39 -12.13 -4.07 0.76
C ILE A 39 -11.32 -3.48 -0.40
N ILE A 40 -10.00 -3.55 -0.28
CA ILE A 40 -9.04 -3.07 -1.27
C ILE A 40 -8.31 -4.27 -1.86
N LYS A 41 -8.25 -4.37 -3.19
CA LYS A 41 -7.55 -5.46 -3.90
C LYS A 41 -7.06 -5.01 -5.28
N ILE A 42 -6.09 -5.76 -5.82
CA ILE A 42 -5.69 -5.63 -7.23
C ILE A 42 -6.77 -6.29 -8.09
N ARG A 43 -7.28 -5.56 -9.08
CA ARG A 43 -8.27 -6.07 -10.04
C ARG A 43 -7.58 -6.68 -11.26
N SER A 44 -6.52 -6.05 -11.75
CA SER A 44 -5.79 -6.44 -12.95
C SER A 44 -4.49 -5.63 -13.09
N GLY A 45 -3.64 -6.03 -14.04
CA GLY A 45 -2.38 -5.35 -14.35
C GLY A 45 -1.20 -5.93 -13.59
N ALA A 46 0.01 -5.48 -13.90
CA ALA A 46 1.23 -5.95 -13.27
C ALA A 46 2.26 -4.83 -13.26
N PHE A 47 3.23 -4.92 -12.35
CA PHE A 47 4.33 -3.99 -12.25
C PHE A 47 5.66 -4.73 -12.38
N ASN A 48 6.58 -4.20 -13.19
CA ASN A 48 7.90 -4.78 -13.38
C ASN A 48 8.99 -3.73 -13.14
N TYR A 49 9.95 -4.09 -12.29
CA TYR A 49 11.18 -3.34 -12.00
C TYR A 49 12.21 -3.35 -13.15
N ARG A 50 11.97 -4.08 -14.25
CA ARG A 50 12.92 -4.21 -15.37
C ARG A 50 12.19 -4.34 -16.70
N HIS A 51 12.01 -3.22 -17.37
CA HIS A 51 11.50 -3.16 -18.74
C HIS A 51 12.38 -3.98 -19.70
N GLY A 52 11.75 -4.66 -20.66
CA GLY A 52 12.47 -5.42 -21.70
C GLY A 52 13.12 -6.74 -21.24
N SER A 53 12.96 -7.13 -19.96
CA SER A 53 13.50 -8.39 -19.44
C SER A 53 12.80 -9.65 -19.95
N GLY A 54 11.63 -9.52 -20.58
CA GLY A 54 10.78 -10.66 -21.00
C GLY A 54 10.14 -11.42 -19.82
N ILE A 55 10.33 -10.92 -18.59
CA ILE A 55 9.77 -11.51 -17.36
C ILE A 55 8.43 -10.84 -17.07
N THR A 56 7.45 -11.63 -16.60
CA THR A 56 6.16 -11.09 -16.15
C THR A 56 6.35 -10.34 -14.83
N GLY A 57 5.86 -9.11 -14.75
CA GLY A 57 5.92 -8.31 -13.52
C GLY A 57 5.10 -8.90 -12.36
N GLU A 58 5.45 -8.55 -11.14
CA GLU A 58 4.70 -8.95 -9.94
C GLU A 58 3.53 -7.98 -9.67
N PRO A 59 2.35 -8.48 -9.29
CA PRO A 59 1.24 -7.65 -8.87
C PRO A 59 1.43 -7.21 -7.41
N ILE A 60 2.28 -6.21 -7.20
CA ILE A 60 2.58 -5.66 -5.87
C ILE A 60 2.18 -4.19 -5.76
N VAL A 61 1.57 -3.77 -4.64
CA VAL A 61 1.29 -2.35 -4.36
C VAL A 61 1.54 -2.05 -2.89
N LEU A 62 2.16 -0.91 -2.59
CA LEU A 62 2.24 -0.36 -1.26
C LEU A 62 1.03 0.55 -0.98
N LEU A 63 0.44 0.35 0.19
CA LEU A 63 -0.70 1.11 0.66
C LEU A 63 -0.31 1.85 1.93
N TRP A 64 -0.60 3.15 1.97
CA TRP A 64 -0.53 3.97 3.18
C TRP A 64 -1.90 4.55 3.48
N ILE A 65 -2.36 4.36 4.71
CA ILE A 65 -3.67 4.81 5.17
C ILE A 65 -3.47 5.76 6.34
N TYR A 66 -4.11 6.93 6.31
CA TYR A 66 -3.97 7.94 7.37
C TYR A 66 -5.18 8.89 7.45
N GLY A 67 -5.19 9.72 8.50
CA GLY A 67 -6.12 10.86 8.63
C GLY A 67 -7.52 10.50 9.12
N GLY A 68 -7.71 9.30 9.67
CA GLY A 68 -8.97 8.81 10.20
C GLY A 68 -8.73 7.72 11.26
N LYS A 69 -9.66 6.78 11.40
CA LYS A 69 -9.52 5.60 12.25
C LYS A 69 -9.91 4.35 11.49
N VAL A 70 -8.97 3.41 11.40
CA VAL A 70 -9.14 2.17 10.65
C VAL A 70 -8.64 0.99 11.46
N MET A 71 -9.29 -0.16 11.29
CA MET A 71 -8.87 -1.42 11.86
C MET A 71 -8.67 -2.43 10.73
N ASN A 72 -7.42 -2.87 10.53
CA ASN A 72 -7.12 -3.96 9.63
C ASN A 72 -7.62 -5.28 10.23
N LYS A 73 -8.51 -5.99 9.53
CA LYS A 73 -9.08 -7.26 10.03
C LYS A 73 -8.03 -8.35 10.27
N LYS A 74 -6.86 -8.29 9.62
CA LYS A 74 -5.76 -9.25 9.84
C LYS A 74 -5.09 -9.05 11.21
N THR A 75 -5.04 -7.81 11.71
CA THR A 75 -4.40 -7.48 13.00
C THR A 75 -5.40 -7.24 14.11
N ASN A 76 -6.63 -6.84 13.76
CA ASN A 76 -7.71 -6.47 14.68
C ASN A 76 -7.31 -5.36 15.67
N VAL A 77 -6.44 -4.44 15.24
CA VAL A 77 -5.99 -3.26 16.01
C VAL A 77 -6.46 -1.99 15.29
N GLU A 78 -7.20 -1.14 16.00
CA GLU A 78 -7.61 0.18 15.48
C GLU A 78 -6.46 1.19 15.61
N VAL A 79 -6.19 1.92 14.52
CA VAL A 79 -5.07 2.86 14.42
C VAL A 79 -5.45 4.08 13.58
N GLY A 80 -4.75 5.20 13.82
CA GLY A 80 -4.94 6.44 13.05
C GLY A 80 -4.16 6.51 11.73
N ALA A 81 -3.13 5.67 11.61
CA ALA A 81 -2.36 5.49 10.39
C ALA A 81 -1.74 4.09 10.35
N THR A 82 -1.63 3.52 9.15
CA THR A 82 -1.02 2.20 8.96
C THR A 82 -0.50 2.02 7.54
N TRP A 83 0.32 0.98 7.38
CA TRP A 83 0.89 0.56 6.11
C TRP A 83 0.45 -0.86 5.81
N SER A 84 0.24 -1.15 4.54
CA SER A 84 -0.04 -2.51 4.08
C SER A 84 0.51 -2.71 2.67
N THR A 85 0.49 -3.95 2.23
CA THR A 85 0.81 -4.31 0.85
C THR A 85 -0.29 -5.18 0.28
N LEU A 86 -0.48 -5.09 -1.02
CA LEU A 86 -1.12 -6.13 -1.82
C LEU A 86 -0.01 -6.83 -2.58
N ASN A 87 0.14 -8.14 -2.43
CA ASN A 87 1.21 -8.91 -3.06
C ASN A 87 0.63 -10.17 -3.72
N GLY A 88 -0.10 -9.97 -4.81
CA GLY A 88 -0.87 -11.02 -5.47
C GLY A 88 -2.23 -10.53 -5.96
N TYR A 89 -2.79 -11.22 -6.95
CA TYR A 89 -4.14 -10.95 -7.45
C TYR A 89 -5.25 -11.37 -6.47
N ASP A 90 -4.98 -12.41 -5.66
CA ASP A 90 -5.92 -12.90 -4.64
C ASP A 90 -5.76 -12.18 -3.30
N ASP A 91 -4.78 -11.27 -3.20
CA ASP A 91 -4.55 -10.49 -2.00
C ASP A 91 -5.61 -9.40 -1.83
N ALA A 92 -6.14 -9.31 -0.61
CA ALA A 92 -7.06 -8.27 -0.21
C ALA A 92 -6.67 -7.69 1.16
N LEU A 93 -6.85 -6.38 1.27
CA LEU A 93 -6.85 -5.65 2.53
C LEU A 93 -8.29 -5.34 2.90
N THR A 94 -8.74 -5.84 4.06
CA THR A 94 -10.06 -5.51 4.62
C THR A 94 -9.88 -4.60 5.82
N LEU A 95 -10.44 -3.40 5.74
CA LEU A 95 -10.42 -2.39 6.79
C LEU A 95 -11.83 -2.16 7.30
N GLU A 96 -12.01 -2.17 8.62
CA GLU A 96 -13.14 -1.46 9.22
C GLU A 96 -12.75 -0.01 9.42
N VAL A 97 -13.56 0.90 8.87
CA VAL A 97 -13.32 2.34 8.97
C VAL A 97 -14.36 2.92 9.92
N SER A 98 -13.91 3.54 11.01
CA SER A 98 -14.80 4.18 12.00
C SER A 98 -14.83 5.70 11.81
N GLU A 99 -13.75 6.30 11.32
CA GLU A 99 -13.67 7.70 10.90
C GLU A 99 -13.09 7.79 9.47
N PRO A 100 -13.59 8.71 8.61
CA PRO A 100 -13.12 8.82 7.24
C PRO A 100 -11.59 8.92 7.15
N ALA A 101 -11.00 8.15 6.24
CA ALA A 101 -9.55 8.07 6.08
C ALA A 101 -9.14 8.28 4.62
N THR A 102 -7.85 8.53 4.39
CA THR A 102 -7.25 8.60 3.04
C THR A 102 -6.44 7.34 2.78
N LEU A 103 -6.65 6.72 1.62
CA LEU A 103 -5.82 5.67 1.07
C LEU A 103 -4.88 6.27 0.02
N CYS A 104 -3.58 6.07 0.18
CA CYS A 104 -2.55 6.28 -0.84
C CYS A 104 -2.09 4.93 -1.37
N ALA A 105 -2.02 4.77 -2.69
CA ALA A 105 -1.47 3.59 -3.35
C ALA A 105 -0.34 3.98 -4.32
N PHE A 106 0.79 3.28 -4.24
CA PHE A 106 1.99 3.56 -5.02
C PHE A 106 2.97 2.38 -5.02
N PHE A 107 4.03 2.48 -5.82
CA PHE A 107 5.15 1.55 -5.85
C PHE A 107 6.40 2.17 -5.22
N PHE A 108 7.30 1.34 -4.68
CA PHE A 108 8.65 1.76 -4.32
C PHE A 108 9.66 1.08 -5.22
N ASP A 109 10.59 1.88 -5.71
CA ASP A 109 11.73 1.44 -6.47
C ASP A 109 12.91 2.39 -6.28
N THR A 110 14.10 1.90 -6.56
CA THR A 110 15.36 2.65 -6.59
C THR A 110 15.73 3.15 -7.98
N TYR A 111 15.07 2.67 -9.06
CA TYR A 111 15.42 3.05 -10.43
C TYR A 111 14.19 3.20 -11.34
N LEU A 112 13.57 4.40 -11.33
CA LEU A 112 12.29 4.63 -12.01
C LEU A 112 12.29 4.38 -13.53
N GLU A 113 13.42 4.58 -14.20
CA GLU A 113 13.49 4.62 -15.68
C GLU A 113 13.28 3.26 -16.36
N ASP A 114 13.43 2.14 -15.64
CA ASP A 114 13.15 0.80 -16.16
C ASP A 114 11.86 0.19 -15.60
N ASN A 115 11.05 0.98 -14.90
CA ASN A 115 9.72 0.53 -14.49
C ASN A 115 8.78 0.44 -15.69
N ASP A 116 7.94 -0.59 -15.67
CA ASP A 116 6.92 -0.81 -16.68
C ASP A 116 5.65 -1.41 -16.08
N GLY A 117 4.54 -1.11 -16.75
CA GLY A 117 3.20 -1.56 -16.38
C GLY A 117 2.50 -0.69 -15.35
N GLU A 118 1.27 -1.06 -15.09
CA GLU A 118 0.37 -0.42 -14.14
C GLU A 118 -0.58 -1.47 -13.55
N VAL A 119 -1.14 -1.17 -12.39
CA VAL A 119 -2.15 -2.01 -11.74
C VAL A 119 -3.40 -1.19 -11.48
N LEU A 120 -4.55 -1.84 -11.66
CA LEU A 120 -5.84 -1.26 -11.32
C LEU A 120 -6.27 -1.80 -9.97
N LEU A 121 -6.48 -0.92 -9.00
CA LEU A 121 -7.07 -1.28 -7.71
C LEU A 121 -8.59 -1.13 -7.73
N SER A 122 -9.27 -2.03 -7.04
CA SER A 122 -10.67 -1.83 -6.65
C SER A 122 -10.76 -1.55 -5.16
N VAL A 123 -11.51 -0.51 -4.81
CA VAL A 123 -11.92 -0.19 -3.43
C VAL A 123 -13.43 -0.36 -3.37
N VAL A 124 -13.90 -1.35 -2.61
CA VAL A 124 -15.32 -1.66 -2.46
C VAL A 124 -15.72 -1.47 -1.01
N ARG A 125 -16.78 -0.71 -0.76
CA ARG A 125 -17.40 -0.58 0.55
C ARG A 125 -18.63 -1.48 0.61
N ILE A 126 -18.76 -2.24 1.69
CA ILE A 126 -19.93 -3.08 2.00
C ILE A 126 -20.56 -2.68 3.33
#